data_AF-A0A529L3M3-F1
#
_entry.id   AF-A0A529L3M3-F1
#
_cell.length_a   1.000
_cell.length_b   1.000
_cell.length_c   1.000
_cell.angle_alpha   90.00
_cell.angle_beta   90.00
_cell.angle_gamma   90.00
#
_symmetry.space_group_name_H-M   'P 1'
#
loop_
_entity.id
_entity.type
_entity.pdbx_description
1 polymer ?
#
loop_
_entity_poly.entity_id
_entity_poly.type
_entity_poly.pdbx_seq_one_letter_code
_entity_poly.pdbx_strand_id
1 'polypeptide(L)'
;LGLVREVNRQALDLGIVVDVLIELDSGEQRAGVLSGSEELLDIGRALAELPGTRLEGVLTHAGHSYQSRTIEDIRKVAEEERAVAVSAAERLRAIGLAVPVVSVGSTPTATHGVNFAGVTEVRCGVYMFGDVMQSEIYSCGREDISLSVLATVIGHRPQFNTALIDAGALALSKDRSTAASGLPEDVGFGMVMD
;
A
#
# COMPACT_ATOMS: atom_id res chain seq x y z
N LEU A 1 4.22 23.02 3.78
CA LEU A 1 5.46 23.62 4.38
C LEU A 1 5.52 23.62 5.92
N GLY A 2 4.43 23.90 6.66
CA GLY A 2 4.47 23.97 8.14
C GLY A 2 5.00 22.70 8.82
N LEU A 3 4.58 21.52 8.35
CA LEU A 3 5.05 20.23 8.86
C LEU A 3 6.57 20.05 8.69
N VAL A 4 7.11 20.39 7.51
CA VAL A 4 8.56 20.29 7.24
C VAL A 4 9.38 21.13 8.22
N ARG A 5 8.89 22.35 8.54
CA ARG A 5 9.55 23.22 9.52
C ARG A 5 9.50 22.64 10.94
N GLU A 6 8.39 22.01 11.30
CA GLU A 6 8.23 21.38 12.61
C GLU A 6 9.12 20.14 12.76
N VAL A 7 9.22 19.30 11.72
CA VAL A 7 10.16 18.17 11.68
C VAL A 7 11.59 18.66 11.83
N ASN A 8 12.00 19.67 11.06
CA ASN A 8 13.32 20.27 11.20
C ASN A 8 13.56 20.79 12.63
N ARG A 9 12.60 21.49 13.23
CA ARG A 9 12.73 22.03 14.59
C ARG A 9 12.99 20.92 15.61
N GLN A 10 12.20 19.85 15.58
CA GLN A 10 12.38 18.71 16.48
C GLN A 10 13.68 17.94 16.22
N ALA A 11 14.07 17.79 14.96
CA ALA A 11 15.33 17.15 14.60
C ALA A 11 16.53 17.93 15.17
N LEU A 12 16.49 19.26 15.10
CA LEU A 12 17.52 20.12 15.72
C LEU A 12 17.53 20.02 17.24
N ASP A 13 16.36 20.01 17.89
CA ASP A 13 16.25 19.84 19.35
C ASP A 13 16.86 18.51 19.82
N LEU A 14 16.78 17.47 18.98
CA LEU A 14 17.33 16.13 19.24
C LEU A 14 18.78 15.95 18.76
N GLY A 15 19.35 16.92 18.03
CA GLY A 15 20.70 16.81 17.46
C GLY A 15 20.83 15.76 16.35
N ILE A 16 19.75 15.52 15.59
CA ILE A 16 19.69 14.55 14.49
C ILE A 16 19.34 15.22 13.15
N VAL A 17 19.52 14.48 12.05
CA VAL A 17 19.00 14.82 10.72
C VAL A 17 18.06 13.72 10.28
N VAL A 18 16.84 14.08 9.87
CA VAL A 18 15.80 13.12 9.47
C VAL A 18 15.77 12.98 7.96
N ASP A 19 15.88 11.74 7.48
CA ASP A 19 15.62 11.37 6.08
C ASP A 19 14.12 11.37 5.81
N VAL A 20 13.70 12.12 4.80
CA VAL A 20 12.29 12.32 4.48
C VAL A 20 12.02 11.95 3.02
N LEU A 21 11.04 11.08 2.84
CA LEU A 21 10.42 10.80 1.55
C LEU A 21 9.12 11.62 1.43
N ILE A 22 8.87 12.18 0.25
CA ILE A 22 7.61 12.87 -0.05
C ILE A 22 6.58 11.83 -0.52
N GLU A 23 5.47 11.68 0.19
CA GLU A 23 4.37 10.82 -0.24
C GLU A 23 3.62 11.45 -1.43
N LEU A 24 3.33 10.65 -2.44
CA LEU A 24 2.63 11.04 -3.66
C LEU A 24 1.29 10.32 -3.74
N ASP A 25 0.27 11.06 -4.18
CA ASP A 25 -0.99 10.45 -4.60
C ASP A 25 -0.87 9.96 -6.05
N SER A 26 -0.90 8.64 -6.24
CA SER A 26 -0.91 7.97 -7.55
C SER A 26 -2.31 7.62 -8.06
N GLY A 27 -3.37 8.04 -7.36
CA GLY A 27 -4.75 7.79 -7.72
C GLY A 27 -5.61 7.18 -6.59
N GLU A 28 -5.00 6.80 -5.46
CA GLU A 28 -5.73 6.27 -4.30
C GLU A 28 -6.54 7.35 -3.58
N GLN A 29 -6.15 8.63 -3.69
CA GLN A 29 -6.78 9.75 -2.98
C GLN A 29 -6.79 9.57 -1.46
N ARG A 30 -5.78 8.88 -0.93
CA ARG A 30 -5.60 8.68 0.51
C ARG A 30 -4.78 9.80 1.15
N ALA A 31 -3.58 10.01 0.62
CA ALA A 31 -2.59 10.95 1.13
C ALA A 31 -1.58 11.28 0.02
N GLY A 32 -0.68 12.20 0.31
CA GLY A 32 0.39 12.59 -0.60
C GLY A 32 0.01 13.73 -1.53
N VAL A 33 1.03 14.34 -2.14
CA VAL A 33 0.88 15.43 -3.10
C VAL A 33 0.80 14.90 -4.52
N LEU A 34 0.19 15.65 -5.43
CA LEU A 34 0.19 15.29 -6.86
C LEU A 34 1.59 15.49 -7.44
N SER A 35 2.04 14.53 -8.25
CA SER A 35 3.37 14.54 -8.89
C SER A 35 3.62 15.76 -9.78
N GLY A 36 2.57 16.39 -10.31
CA GLY A 36 2.63 17.62 -11.12
C GLY A 36 2.48 18.93 -10.34
N SER A 37 2.26 18.89 -9.03
CA SER A 37 2.00 20.09 -8.22
C SER A 37 3.27 20.94 -8.00
N GLU A 38 3.10 22.25 -7.80
CA GLU A 38 4.17 23.11 -7.28
C GLU A 38 4.51 22.79 -5.81
N GLU A 39 3.52 22.30 -5.06
CA GLU A 39 3.70 21.90 -3.66
C GLU A 39 4.79 20.82 -3.51
N LEU A 40 4.88 19.86 -4.44
CA LEU A 40 5.98 18.89 -4.49
C LEU A 40 7.36 19.59 -4.49
N LEU A 41 7.52 20.61 -5.34
CA LEU A 41 8.79 21.32 -5.48
C LEU A 41 9.09 22.16 -4.23
N ASP A 42 8.07 22.81 -3.66
CA ASP A 42 8.21 23.61 -2.45
C ASP A 42 8.60 22.74 -1.25
N ILE A 43 7.99 21.56 -1.09
CA ILE A 43 8.37 20.59 -0.06
C ILE A 43 9.81 20.12 -0.29
N GLY A 44 10.17 19.75 -1.53
CA GLY A 44 11.51 19.29 -1.87
C GLY A 44 12.60 20.31 -1.53
N ARG A 45 12.39 21.57 -1.90
CA ARG A 45 13.31 22.67 -1.55
C ARG A 45 13.43 22.85 -0.04
N ALA A 46 12.31 22.90 0.66
CA ALA A 46 12.31 23.08 2.11
C ALA A 46 13.05 21.95 2.84
N LEU A 47 12.87 20.69 2.40
CA LEU A 47 13.58 19.54 2.98
C LEU A 47 15.09 19.57 2.71
N ALA A 48 15.52 20.09 1.56
CA ALA A 48 16.92 20.18 1.18
C ALA A 48 17.66 21.37 1.79
N GLU A 49 16.97 22.49 2.07
CA GLU A 49 17.55 23.72 2.61
C GLU A 49 17.64 23.72 4.14
N LEU A 50 16.74 23.00 4.83
CA LEU A 50 16.67 22.99 6.28
C LEU A 50 17.69 22.00 6.89
N PRO A 51 18.46 22.41 7.92
CA PRO A 51 19.58 21.61 8.43
C PRO A 51 19.19 20.34 9.20
N GLY A 52 17.96 20.25 9.71
CA GLY A 52 17.44 19.09 10.45
C GLY A 52 16.77 18.04 9.56
N THR A 53 16.71 18.26 8.25
CA THR A 53 16.06 17.34 7.30
C THR A 53 16.97 17.04 6.11
N ARG A 54 16.72 15.91 5.46
CA ARG A 54 17.31 15.55 4.18
C ARG A 54 16.21 14.98 3.28
N LEU A 55 16.08 15.51 2.07
CA LEU A 55 15.24 14.90 1.06
C LEU A 55 15.87 13.59 0.60
N GLU A 56 15.23 12.47 0.95
CA GLU A 56 15.68 11.13 0.55
C GLU A 56 14.98 10.65 -0.72
N GLY A 57 13.85 11.27 -1.08
CA GLY A 57 13.18 11.06 -2.34
C GLY A 57 11.66 11.01 -2.23
N VAL A 58 11.03 10.08 -2.94
CA VAL A 58 9.57 10.01 -3.04
C VAL A 58 9.06 8.60 -2.78
N LEU A 59 7.84 8.51 -2.23
CA LEU A 59 7.10 7.27 -2.17
C LEU A 59 5.66 7.42 -2.64
N THR A 60 5.06 6.33 -3.09
CA THR A 60 3.61 6.21 -3.27
C THR A 60 3.14 4.80 -2.91
N HIS A 61 1.84 4.65 -2.74
CA HIS A 61 1.16 3.38 -2.57
C HIS A 61 -0.09 3.40 -3.45
N ALA A 62 -0.23 2.44 -4.35
CA ALA A 62 -1.43 2.30 -5.16
C ALA A 62 -2.45 1.33 -4.52
N GLY A 63 -3.01 1.71 -3.36
CA GLY A 63 -3.98 0.88 -2.64
C GLY A 63 -5.28 0.63 -3.43
N HIS A 64 -5.60 1.52 -4.39
CA HIS A 64 -6.74 1.35 -5.29
C HIS A 64 -6.60 0.15 -6.24
N SER A 65 -5.42 -0.46 -6.36
CA SER A 65 -5.23 -1.77 -7.03
C SER A 65 -6.07 -2.90 -6.43
N TYR A 66 -6.53 -2.77 -5.18
CA TYR A 66 -7.42 -3.73 -4.51
C TYR A 66 -8.85 -3.71 -5.10
N GLN A 67 -9.18 -2.67 -5.88
CA GLN A 67 -10.46 -2.52 -6.58
C GLN A 67 -10.42 -3.10 -8.00
N SER A 68 -9.24 -3.49 -8.50
CA SER A 68 -9.10 -4.13 -9.80
C SER A 68 -9.78 -5.50 -9.82
N ARG A 69 -10.30 -5.89 -10.98
CA ARG A 69 -11.01 -7.17 -11.19
C ARG A 69 -10.39 -8.03 -12.29
N THR A 70 -9.32 -7.53 -12.90
CA THR A 70 -8.53 -8.26 -13.89
C THR A 70 -7.05 -7.97 -13.68
N ILE A 71 -6.18 -8.90 -14.06
CA ILE A 71 -4.73 -8.70 -14.07
C ILE A 71 -4.34 -7.48 -14.92
N GLU A 72 -5.06 -7.24 -16.02
CA GLU A 72 -4.79 -6.11 -16.90
C GLU A 72 -5.08 -4.77 -16.23
N ASP A 73 -6.13 -4.68 -15.40
CA ASP A 73 -6.40 -3.47 -14.62
C ASP A 73 -5.35 -3.26 -13.53
N ILE A 74 -4.85 -4.32 -12.90
CA ILE A 74 -3.74 -4.21 -11.93
C ILE A 74 -2.47 -3.70 -12.62
N ARG A 75 -2.19 -4.19 -13.83
CA ARG A 75 -1.03 -3.73 -14.64
C ARG A 75 -1.11 -2.25 -14.99
N LYS A 76 -2.30 -1.75 -15.35
CA LYS A 76 -2.51 -0.32 -15.61
C LYS A 76 -2.22 0.50 -14.35
N VAL A 77 -2.78 0.11 -13.21
CA VAL A 77 -2.53 0.76 -11.92
C VAL A 77 -1.04 0.74 -11.56
N ALA A 78 -0.34 -0.38 -11.78
CA ALA A 78 1.09 -0.50 -11.52
C ALA A 78 1.93 0.45 -12.41
N GLU A 79 1.57 0.60 -13.69
CA GLU A 79 2.27 1.54 -14.58
C GLU A 79 1.95 3.00 -14.22
N GLU A 80 0.72 3.32 -13.87
CA GLU A 80 0.33 4.65 -13.39
C GLU A 80 1.07 5.01 -12.10
N GLU A 81 1.14 4.08 -11.14
CA GLU A 81 1.91 4.19 -9.90
C GLU A 81 3.39 4.51 -10.19
N ARG A 82 4.02 3.71 -11.06
CA ARG A 82 5.41 3.90 -11.50
C ARG A 82 5.60 5.27 -12.15
N ALA A 83 4.74 5.63 -13.10
CA ALA A 83 4.85 6.87 -13.85
C ALA A 83 4.73 8.11 -12.94
N VAL A 84 3.81 8.10 -11.98
CA VAL A 84 3.66 9.17 -10.98
C VAL A 84 4.93 9.33 -10.15
N ALA A 85 5.46 8.23 -9.60
CA ALA A 85 6.65 8.27 -8.76
C ALA A 85 7.90 8.72 -9.52
N VAL A 86 8.11 8.17 -10.72
CA VAL A 86 9.26 8.52 -11.57
C VAL A 86 9.17 9.97 -12.05
N SER A 87 7.99 10.43 -12.47
CA SER A 87 7.81 11.82 -12.90
C SER A 87 8.06 12.82 -11.77
N ALA A 88 7.58 12.53 -10.55
CA ALA A 88 7.88 13.36 -9.38
C ALA A 88 9.38 13.43 -9.09
N ALA A 89 10.06 12.29 -9.13
CA ALA A 89 11.51 12.21 -8.95
C ALA A 89 12.27 13.01 -10.01
N GLU A 90 11.87 12.91 -11.28
CA GLU A 90 12.46 13.68 -12.39
C GLU A 90 12.26 15.19 -12.22
N ARG A 91 11.08 15.63 -11.79
CA ARG A 91 10.80 17.06 -11.53
C ARG A 91 11.67 17.63 -10.41
N LEU A 92 11.84 16.87 -9.32
CA LEU A 92 12.73 17.25 -8.22
C LEU A 92 14.20 17.30 -8.67
N ARG A 93 14.66 16.29 -9.43
CA ARG A 93 16.02 16.28 -10.00
C ARG A 93 16.26 17.43 -10.97
N ALA A 94 15.25 17.82 -11.75
CA ALA A 94 15.35 18.93 -12.70
C ALA A 94 15.60 20.29 -12.03
N ILE A 95 15.23 20.46 -10.76
CA ILE A 95 15.55 21.66 -9.96
C ILE A 95 16.83 21.48 -9.11
N GLY A 96 17.62 20.45 -9.37
CA GLY A 96 18.92 20.22 -8.74
C GLY A 96 18.89 19.47 -7.41
N LEU A 97 17.75 18.89 -7.03
CA LEU A 97 17.63 18.14 -5.77
C LEU A 97 18.03 16.66 -5.97
N ALA A 98 18.68 16.09 -4.95
CA ALA A 98 18.96 14.66 -4.90
C ALA A 98 17.66 13.88 -4.58
N VAL A 99 17.45 12.78 -5.30
CA VAL A 99 16.30 11.87 -5.10
C VAL A 99 16.83 10.44 -5.24
N PRO A 100 17.57 9.91 -4.24
CA PRO A 100 18.13 8.56 -4.29
C PRO A 100 17.06 7.47 -4.21
N VAL A 101 15.89 7.74 -3.61
CA VAL A 101 14.80 6.77 -3.46
C VAL A 101 13.57 7.14 -4.28
N VAL A 102 13.09 6.19 -5.08
CA VAL A 102 11.79 6.21 -5.76
C VAL A 102 11.06 4.93 -5.39
N SER A 103 10.15 5.03 -4.43
CA SER A 103 9.54 3.89 -3.75
C SER A 103 8.07 3.72 -4.12
N VAL A 104 7.69 2.58 -4.66
CA VAL A 104 6.30 2.27 -5.07
C VAL A 104 5.83 0.99 -4.39
N GLY A 105 4.55 0.66 -4.49
CA GLY A 105 4.10 -0.71 -4.37
C GLY A 105 2.89 -0.92 -3.48
N SER A 106 2.09 -1.88 -3.90
CA SER A 106 1.13 -2.67 -3.15
C SER A 106 1.39 -4.15 -3.47
N THR A 107 0.78 -5.11 -2.76
CA THR A 107 0.93 -6.53 -3.17
C THR A 107 0.46 -6.75 -4.61
N PRO A 108 -0.73 -6.28 -5.05
CA PRO A 108 -1.15 -6.45 -6.44
C PRO A 108 -0.20 -5.83 -7.47
N THR A 109 0.24 -4.57 -7.27
CA THR A 109 1.11 -3.90 -8.26
C THR A 109 2.51 -4.49 -8.28
N ALA A 110 3.03 -4.95 -7.14
CA ALA A 110 4.29 -5.67 -7.06
C ALA A 110 4.23 -7.03 -7.77
N THR A 111 3.11 -7.75 -7.67
CA THR A 111 2.93 -9.07 -8.30
C THR A 111 2.79 -8.97 -9.82
N HIS A 112 2.02 -8.00 -10.32
CA HIS A 112 1.66 -7.93 -11.75
C HIS A 112 2.34 -6.81 -12.53
N GLY A 113 3.08 -5.91 -11.88
CA GLY A 113 3.82 -4.83 -12.52
C GLY A 113 4.81 -5.35 -13.57
N VAL A 114 4.79 -4.75 -14.75
CA VAL A 114 5.58 -5.22 -15.92
C VAL A 114 6.89 -4.43 -16.08
N ASN A 115 6.93 -3.21 -15.57
CA ASN A 115 8.06 -2.30 -15.70
C ASN A 115 8.31 -1.58 -14.37
N PHE A 116 9.58 -1.54 -13.96
CA PHE A 116 10.04 -0.81 -12.77
C PHE A 116 11.21 0.13 -13.08
N ALA A 117 11.42 0.48 -14.35
CA ALA A 117 12.44 1.44 -14.72
C ALA A 117 12.21 2.79 -13.99
N GLY A 118 13.27 3.30 -13.36
CA GLY A 118 13.26 4.52 -12.56
C GLY A 118 12.80 4.34 -11.10
N VAL A 119 12.27 3.17 -10.74
CA VAL A 119 11.94 2.79 -9.35
C VAL A 119 13.19 2.17 -8.71
N THR A 120 13.43 2.49 -7.44
CA THR A 120 14.58 1.98 -6.69
C THR A 120 14.21 0.86 -5.74
N GLU A 121 12.97 0.83 -5.28
CA GLU A 121 12.43 -0.20 -4.39
C GLU A 121 10.93 -0.39 -4.59
N VAL A 122 10.45 -1.61 -4.32
CA VAL A 122 9.04 -1.98 -4.35
C VAL A 122 8.64 -2.47 -2.97
N ARG A 123 7.55 -1.94 -2.43
CA ARG A 123 7.02 -2.27 -1.11
C ARG A 123 5.78 -3.15 -1.26
N CYS A 124 5.81 -4.32 -0.64
CA CYS A 124 4.66 -5.23 -0.53
C CYS A 124 4.65 -5.87 0.86
N GLY A 125 3.46 -6.21 1.36
CA GLY A 125 3.28 -6.65 2.75
C GLY A 125 2.50 -7.95 2.85
N VAL A 126 1.22 -7.91 2.45
CA VAL A 126 0.32 -9.07 2.62
C VAL A 126 0.72 -10.29 1.79
N TYR A 127 1.59 -10.12 0.78
CA TYR A 127 2.08 -11.22 -0.06
C TYR A 127 2.74 -12.35 0.75
N MET A 128 3.28 -12.03 1.93
CA MET A 128 3.91 -13.01 2.81
C MET A 128 2.92 -14.08 3.28
N PHE A 129 1.67 -13.70 3.50
CA PHE A 129 0.62 -14.63 3.93
C PHE A 129 -0.37 -14.98 2.81
N GLY A 130 -0.62 -14.04 1.90
CA GLY A 130 -1.84 -14.05 1.11
C GLY A 130 -3.08 -13.87 2.00
N ASP A 131 -4.23 -13.78 1.35
CA ASP A 131 -5.54 -13.93 1.98
C ASP A 131 -6.57 -14.21 0.88
N VAL A 132 -7.82 -14.49 1.27
CA VAL A 132 -8.87 -14.80 0.29
C VAL A 132 -9.08 -13.62 -0.67
N MET A 133 -9.07 -12.38 -0.19
CA MET A 133 -9.25 -11.22 -1.05
C MET A 133 -8.10 -11.09 -2.06
N GLN A 134 -6.85 -11.26 -1.65
CA GLN A 134 -5.67 -11.30 -2.54
C GLN A 134 -5.81 -12.39 -3.61
N SER A 135 -6.34 -13.56 -3.26
CA SER A 135 -6.61 -14.61 -4.23
C SER A 135 -7.72 -14.25 -5.22
N GLU A 136 -8.81 -13.65 -4.73
CA GLU A 136 -9.94 -13.18 -5.56
C GLU A 136 -9.52 -12.05 -6.54
N ILE A 137 -8.46 -11.30 -6.24
CA ILE A 137 -7.85 -10.30 -7.14
C ILE A 137 -6.58 -10.80 -7.82
N TYR A 138 -6.39 -12.14 -7.90
CA TYR A 138 -5.32 -12.79 -8.66
C TYR A 138 -3.89 -12.48 -8.19
N SER A 139 -3.71 -11.98 -6.98
CA SER A 139 -2.37 -11.67 -6.43
C SER A 139 -1.65 -12.92 -5.88
N CYS A 140 -2.39 -13.99 -5.61
CA CYS A 140 -1.89 -15.33 -5.28
C CYS A 140 -2.93 -16.42 -5.60
N GLY A 141 -2.54 -17.69 -5.60
CA GLY A 141 -3.47 -18.81 -5.57
C GLY A 141 -4.15 -18.95 -4.20
N ARG A 142 -5.27 -19.70 -4.13
CA ARG A 142 -5.89 -20.02 -2.82
C ARG A 142 -4.99 -20.94 -2.00
N GLU A 143 -4.25 -21.79 -2.68
CA GLU A 143 -3.24 -22.69 -2.14
C GLU A 143 -1.99 -21.99 -1.59
N ASP A 144 -1.76 -20.73 -1.98
CA ASP A 144 -0.64 -19.91 -1.49
C ASP A 144 -0.97 -19.22 -0.15
N ILE A 145 -2.23 -19.28 0.30
CA ILE A 145 -2.65 -18.68 1.58
C ILE A 145 -2.03 -19.47 2.72
N SER A 146 -1.13 -18.84 3.46
CA SER A 146 -0.34 -19.49 4.52
C SER A 146 -0.77 -19.15 5.94
N LEU A 147 -1.82 -18.33 6.11
CA LEU A 147 -2.39 -17.99 7.40
C LEU A 147 -3.79 -18.59 7.57
N SER A 148 -4.02 -19.26 8.69
CA SER A 148 -5.33 -19.78 9.09
C SER A 148 -5.59 -19.54 10.58
N VAL A 149 -6.86 -19.58 10.97
CA VAL A 149 -7.29 -19.52 12.38
C VAL A 149 -7.88 -20.86 12.75
N LEU A 150 -7.20 -21.59 13.64
CA LEU A 150 -7.72 -22.82 14.21
C LEU A 150 -8.93 -22.52 15.09
N ALA A 151 -10.01 -23.27 14.88
CA ALA A 151 -11.26 -23.09 15.61
C ALA A 151 -11.85 -24.44 16.05
N THR A 152 -12.57 -24.44 17.17
CA THR A 152 -13.30 -25.59 17.68
C THR A 152 -14.79 -25.38 17.49
N VAL A 153 -15.50 -26.41 17.02
CA VAL A 153 -16.96 -26.40 17.05
C VAL A 153 -17.44 -26.54 18.50
N ILE A 154 -18.08 -25.51 19.03
CA ILE A 154 -18.56 -25.42 20.42
C ILE A 154 -20.08 -25.59 20.55
N GLY A 155 -20.80 -25.67 19.43
CA GLY A 155 -22.24 -25.89 19.46
C GLY A 155 -22.84 -26.19 18.10
N HIS A 156 -23.98 -26.87 18.10
CA HIS A 156 -24.75 -27.17 16.89
C HIS A 156 -26.17 -26.64 17.02
N ARG A 157 -26.69 -26.03 15.95
CA ARG A 157 -28.07 -25.56 15.84
C ARG A 157 -28.71 -26.20 14.60
N PRO A 158 -29.14 -27.48 14.67
CA PRO A 158 -29.67 -28.22 13.52
C PRO A 158 -30.88 -27.54 12.87
N GLN A 159 -31.74 -26.92 13.66
CA GLN A 159 -32.91 -26.19 13.16
C GLN A 159 -32.56 -24.99 12.25
N PHE A 160 -31.31 -24.51 12.30
CA PHE A 160 -30.78 -23.43 11.47
C PHE A 160 -29.67 -23.89 10.54
N ASN A 161 -29.40 -25.20 10.47
CA ASN A 161 -28.27 -25.77 9.73
C ASN A 161 -26.93 -25.04 10.02
N THR A 162 -26.67 -24.74 11.29
CA THR A 162 -25.53 -23.89 11.70
C THR A 162 -24.67 -24.61 12.74
N ALA A 163 -23.34 -24.53 12.58
CA ALA A 163 -22.36 -24.82 13.61
C ALA A 163 -21.84 -23.51 14.23
N LEU A 164 -21.58 -23.53 15.54
CA LEU A 164 -21.00 -22.42 16.29
C LEU A 164 -19.54 -22.76 16.56
N ILE A 165 -18.63 -21.85 16.21
CA ILE A 165 -17.19 -21.97 16.50
C ILE A 165 -16.74 -20.91 17.50
N ASP A 166 -15.60 -21.15 18.14
CA ASP A 166 -14.97 -20.20 19.08
C ASP A 166 -14.13 -19.10 18.41
N ALA A 167 -13.97 -19.13 17.08
CA ALA A 167 -13.33 -18.06 16.30
C ALA A 167 -14.34 -16.99 15.85
N GLY A 168 -14.58 -16.00 16.71
CA GLY A 168 -15.40 -14.82 16.41
C GLY A 168 -14.59 -13.61 15.93
N ALA A 169 -15.20 -12.42 15.99
CA ALA A 169 -14.58 -11.16 15.52
C ALA A 169 -13.26 -10.76 16.22
N LEU A 170 -12.98 -11.32 17.40
CA LEU A 170 -11.68 -11.12 18.07
C LEU A 170 -10.56 -11.94 17.42
N ALA A 171 -10.88 -13.10 16.84
CA ALA A 171 -9.92 -13.96 16.15
C ALA A 171 -9.83 -13.62 14.66
N LEU A 172 -10.97 -13.36 14.00
CA LEU A 172 -11.06 -13.16 12.54
C LEU A 172 -11.13 -11.69 12.11
N SER A 173 -11.15 -10.74 13.06
CA SER A 173 -11.51 -9.33 12.83
C SER A 173 -12.97 -9.14 12.35
N LYS A 174 -13.30 -7.92 11.89
CA LYS A 174 -14.60 -7.60 11.26
C LYS A 174 -14.47 -7.33 9.76
N ASP A 175 -13.33 -7.64 9.17
CA ASP A 175 -13.10 -7.44 7.74
C ASP A 175 -14.10 -8.25 6.91
N ARG A 176 -14.66 -7.61 5.88
CA ARG A 176 -15.61 -8.19 4.92
C ARG A 176 -15.22 -7.81 3.49
N SER A 177 -13.92 -7.73 3.20
CA SER A 177 -13.40 -7.28 1.91
C SER A 177 -13.87 -8.15 0.74
N THR A 178 -14.17 -9.43 0.99
CA THR A 178 -14.73 -10.35 -0.01
C THR A 178 -16.19 -10.06 -0.36
N ALA A 179 -16.89 -9.23 0.43
CA ALA A 179 -18.24 -8.77 0.10
C ALA A 179 -18.24 -7.63 -0.93
N ALA A 180 -17.06 -7.19 -1.40
CA ALA A 180 -16.96 -6.16 -2.42
C ALA A 180 -17.52 -6.65 -3.76
N SER A 181 -18.26 -5.77 -4.44
CA SER A 181 -18.85 -6.07 -5.75
C SER A 181 -17.78 -6.49 -6.78
N GLY A 182 -18.14 -7.48 -7.60
CA GLY A 182 -17.32 -7.97 -8.70
C GLY A 182 -16.26 -8.99 -8.31
N LEU A 183 -16.13 -9.35 -7.03
CA LEU A 183 -15.32 -10.49 -6.62
C LEU A 183 -16.07 -11.82 -6.92
N PRO A 184 -15.35 -12.89 -7.29
CA PRO A 184 -15.95 -14.21 -7.55
C PRO A 184 -16.78 -14.79 -6.39
N GLU A 185 -16.31 -14.69 -5.14
CA GLU A 185 -16.95 -15.29 -3.98
C GLU A 185 -16.90 -14.41 -2.72
N ASP A 186 -18.04 -14.27 -2.03
CA ASP A 186 -18.10 -13.71 -0.68
C ASP A 186 -18.03 -14.83 0.38
N VAL A 187 -16.86 -15.03 0.98
CA VAL A 187 -16.61 -16.08 1.99
C VAL A 187 -17.00 -15.70 3.43
N GLY A 188 -17.79 -14.64 3.63
CA GLY A 188 -18.14 -14.25 5.00
C GLY A 188 -16.93 -13.75 5.79
N PHE A 189 -16.71 -14.29 6.99
CA PHE A 189 -15.55 -13.95 7.82
C PHE A 189 -14.33 -14.85 7.58
N GLY A 190 -14.40 -15.78 6.62
CA GLY A 190 -13.30 -16.67 6.27
C GLY A 190 -13.79 -17.94 5.57
N MET A 191 -12.93 -18.50 4.73
CA MET A 191 -13.14 -19.81 4.12
C MET A 191 -12.90 -20.90 5.17
N VAL A 192 -13.85 -21.83 5.33
CA VAL A 192 -13.68 -23.00 6.19
C VAL A 192 -12.78 -24.01 5.47
N MET A 193 -11.77 -24.53 6.15
CA MET A 193 -10.81 -25.52 5.62
C MET A 193 -10.78 -26.77 6.51
N ASP A 194 -10.31 -27.89 5.96
CA ASP A 194 -10.20 -29.20 6.60
C ASP A 194 -8.82 -29.48 7.25
#